data_AF-A0A1L3Q0Q3-F1
#
_entry.id   AF-A0A1L3Q0Q3-F1
#
_cell.length_a   1.000
_cell.length_b   1.000
_cell.length_c   1.000
_cell.angle_alpha   90.00
_cell.angle_beta   90.00
_cell.angle_gamma   90.00
#
_symmetry.space_group_name_H-M   'P 1'
#
loop_
_entity.id
_entity.type
_entity.pdbx_description
1 polymer ?
#
loop_
_entity_poly.entity_id
_entity_poly.type
_entity_poly.pdbx_seq_one_letter_code
_entity_poly.pdbx_strand_id
1 'polypeptide(L)' 'MFEGDELRADGHDKGIRYTLTTNTTIEDNVGKILDPDDLEEGMEIQVFYGPVMTARYPPMGQANLIRVL' A
#
# COMPACT_ATOMS: atom_id res chain seq x y z
N MET A 1 8.63 -12.26 -10.17
CA MET A 1 9.05 -11.97 -8.78
C MET A 1 8.45 -10.61 -8.47
N PHE A 2 7.41 -10.55 -7.62
CA PHE A 2 6.82 -9.28 -7.22
C PHE A 2 7.65 -8.79 -6.04
N GLU A 3 8.62 -7.95 -6.36
CA GLU A 3 9.51 -7.28 -5.40
C GLU A 3 8.68 -6.19 -4.71
N GLY A 4 8.58 -6.27 -3.39
CA GLY A 4 7.87 -5.25 -2.61
C GLY A 4 8.73 -4.01 -2.54
N ASP A 5 8.32 -2.94 -3.21
CA ASP A 5 9.00 -1.64 -3.11
C ASP A 5 8.67 -0.97 -1.77
N GLU A 6 9.70 -0.50 -1.05
CA GLU A 6 9.56 0.29 0.18
C GLU A 6 8.81 1.61 -0.12
N LEU A 7 7.66 1.81 0.50
CA LEU A 7 6.92 3.07 0.45
C LEU A 7 7.52 4.03 1.49
N ARG A 8 8.41 4.93 1.06
CA ARG A 8 8.91 6.04 1.90
C ARG A 8 8.08 7.30 1.68
N ALA A 9 7.76 8.00 2.77
CA ALA A 9 6.96 9.23 2.78
C ALA A 9 7.57 10.39 1.95
N ASP A 10 8.88 10.36 1.68
CA ASP A 10 9.63 11.34 0.89
C ASP A 10 9.78 10.97 -0.60
N GLY A 11 9.19 9.86 -1.06
CA GLY A 11 9.38 9.30 -2.40
C GLY A 11 8.51 9.92 -3.50
N HIS A 12 8.48 11.25 -3.64
CA HIS A 12 7.71 11.93 -4.69
C HIS A 12 8.06 11.50 -6.13
N ASP A 13 9.24 10.91 -6.34
CA ASP A 13 9.76 10.58 -7.68
C ASP A 13 10.07 9.08 -7.89
N LYS A 14 9.94 8.23 -6.86
CA LYS A 14 10.41 6.82 -6.90
C LYS A 14 9.46 5.78 -6.30
N GLY A 15 8.25 6.15 -5.90
CA GLY A 15 7.27 5.23 -5.30
C GLY A 15 6.15 4.80 -6.24
N ILE A 16 5.46 3.71 -5.88
CA ILE A 16 4.17 3.32 -6.45
C ILE A 16 3.06 3.96 -5.62
N ARG A 17 2.11 4.63 -6.26
CA ARG A 17 0.93 5.17 -5.56
C ARG A 17 -0.18 4.13 -5.52
N TYR A 18 -0.53 3.67 -4.33
CA TYR A 18 -1.68 2.79 -4.14
C TYR A 18 -2.91 3.59 -3.75
N THR A 19 -4.02 3.34 -4.44
CA THR A 19 -5.32 3.92 -4.10
C THR A 19 -6.07 2.95 -3.20
N LEU A 20 -6.49 3.43 -2.02
CA LEU A 20 -7.44 2.76 -1.14
C LEU A 20 -8.85 2.86 -1.72
N THR A 21 -9.53 1.73 -1.79
CA THR A 21 -10.94 1.64 -2.21
C THR A 21 -11.74 0.96 -1.11
N THR A 22 -13.07 0.94 -1.23
CA THR A 22 -13.93 0.24 -0.25
C THR A 22 -13.69 -1.27 -0.17
N ASN A 23 -12.96 -1.84 -1.13
CA ASN A 23 -12.56 -3.25 -1.15
C ASN A 23 -11.13 -3.47 -0.64
N THR A 24 -10.48 -2.44 -0.11
CA THR A 24 -9.14 -2.55 0.45
C THR A 24 -9.25 -2.90 1.94
N THR A 25 -8.70 -4.04 2.33
CA THR A 25 -8.61 -4.44 3.74
C THR A 25 -7.31 -3.93 4.33
N ILE A 26 -7.35 -3.39 5.54
CA ILE A 26 -6.15 -3.02 6.30
C ILE A 26 -6.13 -3.90 7.54
N GLU A 27 -5.00 -4.57 7.79
CA GLU A 27 -4.82 -5.44 8.94
C GLU A 27 -3.43 -5.30 9.55
N ASP A 28 -3.26 -5.72 10.80
CA ASP A 28 -1.95 -5.87 11.42
C ASP A 28 -1.30 -7.23 11.11
N ASN A 29 -0.05 -7.41 11.54
CA ASN A 29 0.68 -8.68 11.47
C ASN A 29 0.02 -9.87 12.19
N VAL A 30 -1.00 -9.62 13.01
CA VAL A 30 -1.74 -10.61 13.79
C VAL A 30 -3.13 -10.89 13.17
N GLY A 31 -3.49 -10.19 12.09
CA GLY A 31 -4.78 -10.32 11.39
C GLY A 31 -5.91 -9.51 12.02
N LYS A 32 -5.62 -8.54 12.90
CA LYS A 32 -6.60 -7.58 13.40
C LYS A 32 -6.87 -6.55 12.31
N ILE A 33 -8.14 -6.35 11.96
CA ILE A 33 -8.56 -5.30 11.04
C ILE A 33 -8.33 -3.93 11.69
N LEU A 34 -7.71 -3.03 10.94
CA LEU A 34 -7.44 -1.64 11.34
C LEU A 34 -8.30 -0.69 10.50
N ASP A 35 -8.60 0.46 11.08
CA ASP A 35 -9.26 1.53 10.34
C ASP A 35 -8.21 2.33 9.54
N PRO A 36 -8.59 2.97 8.41
CA PRO A 36 -7.68 3.82 7.66
C PRO A 36 -7.11 4.98 8.50
N ASP A 37 -7.85 5.42 9.52
CA ASP A 37 -7.44 6.46 10.45
C ASP A 37 -6.34 5.98 11.42
N ASP A 38 -6.14 4.67 11.55
CA ASP A 38 -5.03 4.09 12.33
C ASP A 38 -3.71 4.08 11.54
N LEU A 39 -3.73 4.42 10.24
CA LEU A 39 -2.52 4.50 9.42
C LEU A 39 -1.87 5.88 9.56
N GLU A 40 -0.66 5.90 10.12
CA GLU A 40 0.14 7.12 10.27
C GLU A 40 1.35 7.13 9.33
N GLU A 41 1.83 8.33 9.00
CA GLU A 41 3.05 8.49 8.23
C GLU A 41 4.25 7.89 8.97
N GLY A 42 5.08 7.14 8.24
CA GLY A 42 6.25 6.46 8.80
C GLY A 42 6.00 5.05 9.31
N MET A 43 4.74 4.56 9.29
CA MET A 43 4.45 3.14 9.50
C MET A 43 5.05 2.29 8.39
N GLU A 44 5.67 1.18 8.78
CA GLU A 44 6.11 0.17 7.82
C GLU A 44 4.90 -0.71 7.44
N ILE A 45 4.58 -0.76 6.15
CA ILE A 45 3.43 -1.51 5.65
C ILE A 45 3.83 -2.39 4.47
N GLN A 46 3.12 -3.50 4.32
CA GLN A 46 3.17 -4.38 3.17
C GLN A 46 1.88 -4.26 2.37
N VAL A 47 1.98 -3.87 1.10
CA VAL A 47 0.81 -3.70 0.22
C VAL A 47 0.71 -4.85 -0.77
N PHE A 48 -0.42 -5.54 -0.76
CA PHE A 48 -0.80 -6.52 -1.76
C PHE A 48 -1.75 -5.87 -2.77
N TYR A 49 -1.30 -5.78 -4.02
CA TYR A 49 -2.02 -5.14 -5.10
C TYR A 49 -2.34 -6.12 -6.22
N GLY A 50 -3.39 -5.81 -6.99
CA GLY A 50 -3.79 -6.62 -8.13
C GLY A 50 -2.82 -6.51 -9.32
N PRO A 51 -2.94 -7.38 -10.34
CA PRO A 51 -2.07 -7.35 -11.52
C PRO A 51 -2.26 -6.09 -12.39
N VAL A 52 -3.28 -5.28 -12.13
CA VAL A 52 -3.60 -4.06 -12.88
C VAL A 52 -2.89 -2.87 -12.24
N MET A 53 -1.93 -2.31 -12.98
CA MET A 53 -1.24 -1.06 -12.63
C MET A 53 -1.17 -0.14 -13.85
N THR A 54 -1.13 1.17 -13.61
CA THR A 54 -0.93 2.16 -14.66
C THR A 54 0.55 2.28 -15.00
N ALA A 55 0.88 2.31 -16.29
CA ALA A 55 2.26 2.45 -16.78
C ALA A 55 2.76 3.92 -16.80
N ARG A 56 2.26 4.76 -15.90
CA ARG A 56 2.67 6.18 -15.78
C ARG A 56 3.70 6.34 -14.67
N TYR A 57 4.37 7.49 -14.59
CA TYR A 57 5.22 7.86 -13.46
C TYR A 57 4.53 8.94 -12.62
N PRO A 58 4.30 8.72 -11.31
CA PRO A 58 4.46 7.45 -10.61
C PRO A 58 3.42 6.41 -11.08
N PRO A 59 3.78 5.12 -11.08
CA PRO A 59 2.83 4.06 -11.35
C PRO A 59 1.75 4.05 -10.27
N MET A 60 0.50 3.95 -10.69
CA MET A 60 -0.65 3.86 -9.79
C MET A 60 -1.27 2.48 -9.85
N GLY A 61 -1.58 1.88 -8.70
CA GLY A 61 -2.26 0.60 -8.57
C GLY A 61 -3.38 0.63 -7.52
N GLN A 62 -4.24 -0.38 -7.52
CA GLN A 62 -5.24 -0.57 -6.47
C GLN A 62 -4.69 -1.52 -5.40
N ALA A 63 -4.71 -1.09 -4.14
CA ALA A 63 -4.39 -1.95 -3.01
C ALA A 63 -5.59 -2.85 -2.69
N ASN A 64 -5.35 -4.15 -2.55
CA ASN A 64 -6.37 -5.11 -2.11
C ASN A 64 -6.25 -5.39 -0.61
N LEU A 65 -5.01 -5.50 -0.12
CA LEU A 65 -4.71 -5.72 1.29
C LEU A 65 -3.50 -4.87 1.67
N ILE A 66 -3.58 -4.21 2.81
CA ILE A 66 -2.47 -3.54 3.46
C ILE A 66 -2.23 -4.22 4.80
N ARG A 67 -0.99 -4.65 5.05
CA ARG A 67 -0.59 -5.23 6.32
C ARG A 67 0.41 -4.33 7.02
N VAL A 68 0.09 -3.87 8.23
CA VAL A 68 0.98 -3.05 9.06
C VAL A 68 1.97 -3.97 9.78
N LEU A 69 3.26 -3.62 9.71
CA LEU A 69 4.36 -4.42 10.25
C LEU A 69 4.73 -4.07 11.69
#